data_AF-A0A8T0TED8-F1
#
_entry.id   AF-A0A8T0TED8-F1
#
_cell.length_a   1.000
_cell.length_b   1.000
_cell.length_c   1.000
_cell.angle_alpha   90.00
_cell.angle_beta   90.00
_cell.angle_gamma   90.00
#
_symmetry.space_group_name_H-M   'P 1'
#
loop_
_entity.id
_entity.type
_entity.pdbx_description
1 polymer ?
#
loop_
_entity_poly.entity_id
_entity_poly.type
_entity_poly.pdbx_seq_one_letter_code
_entity_poly.pdbx_strand_id
1 'polypeptide(L)'
;MASCLEQNLASRSQSFADQGLRFLFLLNNSYFIRQQNLLIDLDIFDIAQLTRKVGDYMESYLQVSWAPVLSCLLTPTPRCFGKNYSPLPKFDSEFQKTYSTQKLWKVPDPELRKTLRRAITEKIISGYTKYIEDSNVTTLKFTPQNLEEMLQELFEG
;
A
#
# COMPACT_ATOMS: atom_id res chain seq x y z
N MET A 1 3.73 -19.32 -23.08
CA MET A 1 4.71 -19.55 -21.98
C MET A 1 4.48 -18.59 -20.80
N ALA A 2 4.17 -17.30 -21.04
CA ALA A 2 3.80 -16.33 -20.00
C ALA A 2 2.63 -16.78 -19.11
N SER A 3 1.58 -17.41 -19.65
CA SER A 3 0.42 -17.83 -18.84
C SER A 3 0.74 -18.92 -17.79
N CYS A 4 1.73 -19.79 -18.04
CA CYS A 4 2.13 -20.81 -17.07
C CYS A 4 2.87 -20.18 -15.88
N LEU A 5 3.76 -19.22 -16.16
CA LEU A 5 4.45 -18.46 -15.10
C LEU A 5 3.45 -17.67 -14.26
N GLU A 6 2.48 -17.00 -14.88
CA GLU A 6 1.44 -16.26 -14.17
C GLU A 6 0.57 -17.15 -13.26
N GLN A 7 0.15 -18.31 -13.76
CA GLN A 7 -0.60 -19.28 -12.94
C GLN A 7 0.22 -19.79 -11.75
N ASN A 8 1.52 -20.03 -11.95
CA ASN A 8 2.42 -20.43 -10.87
C ASN A 8 2.58 -19.32 -9.83
N LEU A 9 2.72 -18.07 -10.26
CA LEU A 9 2.78 -16.91 -9.35
C LEU A 9 1.47 -16.73 -8.58
N ALA A 10 0.33 -16.87 -9.26
CA ALA A 10 -0.99 -16.80 -8.63
C ALA A 10 -1.21 -17.94 -7.63
N SER A 11 -0.78 -19.16 -7.95
CA SER A 11 -0.85 -20.28 -7.00
C SER A 11 0.07 -20.07 -5.80
N ARG A 12 1.29 -19.57 -6.03
CA ARG A 12 2.26 -19.33 -4.95
C ARG A 12 1.83 -18.19 -4.05
N SER A 13 1.19 -17.15 -4.59
CA SER A 13 0.70 -16.04 -3.78
C SER A 13 -0.34 -16.49 -2.75
N GLN A 14 -1.14 -17.53 -3.02
CA GLN A 14 -2.11 -18.05 -2.06
C GLN A 14 -1.50 -18.59 -0.77
N SER A 15 -0.20 -18.88 -0.74
CA SER A 15 0.50 -19.33 0.47
C SER A 15 0.65 -18.23 1.53
N PHE A 16 0.57 -16.95 1.15
CA PHE A 16 0.63 -15.85 2.10
C PHE A 16 -0.71 -15.70 2.80
N ALA A 17 -0.75 -15.62 4.13
CA ALA A 17 -2.01 -15.35 4.85
C ALA A 17 -2.47 -13.90 4.66
N ASP A 18 -1.53 -12.95 4.66
CA ASP A 18 -1.79 -11.52 4.52
C ASP A 18 -2.08 -11.15 3.05
N GLN A 19 -3.24 -10.55 2.80
CA GLN A 19 -3.67 -10.17 1.45
C GLN A 19 -2.80 -9.06 0.83
N GLY A 20 -2.30 -8.13 1.64
CA GLY A 20 -1.35 -7.11 1.20
C GLY A 20 -0.06 -7.76 0.70
N LEU A 21 0.47 -8.73 1.43
CA LEU A 21 1.68 -9.46 1.03
C LEU A 21 1.46 -10.29 -0.25
N ARG A 22 0.25 -10.84 -0.46
CA ARG A 22 -0.11 -11.51 -1.74
C ARG A 22 0.04 -10.57 -2.92
N PHE A 23 -0.55 -9.39 -2.84
CA PHE A 23 -0.49 -8.41 -3.92
C PHE A 23 0.91 -7.82 -4.09
N LEU A 24 1.64 -7.60 -2.98
CA LEU A 24 3.03 -7.14 -3.05
C LEU A 24 3.93 -8.17 -3.75
N PHE A 25 3.74 -9.46 -3.45
CA PHE A 25 4.45 -10.54 -4.14
C PHE A 25 4.14 -10.55 -5.64
N LEU A 26 2.86 -10.47 -6.02
CA LEU A 26 2.46 -10.43 -7.43
C LEU A 26 3.02 -9.19 -8.13
N LEU A 27 2.95 -8.03 -7.49
CA LEU A 27 3.50 -6.77 -7.98
C LEU A 27 5.01 -6.85 -8.23
N ASN A 28 5.79 -7.34 -7.25
CA ASN A 28 7.24 -7.50 -7.37
C ASN A 28 7.60 -8.39 -8.57
N ASN A 29 6.94 -9.55 -8.70
CA ASN A 29 7.25 -10.50 -9.77
C ASN A 29 6.80 -9.97 -11.14
N SER A 30 5.59 -9.40 -11.26
CA SER A 30 5.09 -8.85 -12.52
C SER A 30 5.89 -7.64 -12.98
N TYR A 31 6.33 -6.78 -12.06
CA TYR A 31 7.20 -5.65 -12.38
C TYR A 31 8.55 -6.14 -12.92
N PHE A 32 9.15 -7.14 -12.28
CA PHE A 32 10.40 -7.74 -12.74
C PHE A 32 10.27 -8.34 -14.14
N ILE A 33 9.21 -9.13 -14.40
CA ILE A 33 8.97 -9.72 -15.73
C ILE A 33 8.80 -8.62 -16.78
N ARG A 34 8.11 -7.52 -16.43
CA ARG A 34 7.93 -6.38 -17.34
C ARG A 34 9.27 -5.77 -17.71
N GLN A 35 10.13 -5.56 -16.73
CA GLN A 35 11.46 -4.98 -16.95
C GLN A 35 12.34 -5.90 -17.81
N GLN A 36 12.28 -7.21 -17.61
CA GLN A 36 13.02 -8.17 -18.45
C GLN A 36 12.50 -8.18 -19.90
N ASN A 37 11.18 -8.14 -20.11
CA ASN A 37 10.60 -8.12 -21.46
C ASN A 37 10.94 -6.83 -22.23
N LEU A 38 11.04 -5.69 -21.54
CA LEU A 38 11.47 -4.43 -22.14
C LEU A 38 12.94 -4.48 -22.63
N LEU A 39 13.77 -5.36 -22.06
CA LEU A 39 15.17 -5.52 -22.47
C LEU A 39 15.34 -6.43 -23.68
N ILE A 40 14.39 -7.35 -23.92
CA ILE A 40 14.47 -8.39 -24.95
C ILE A 40 13.59 -8.06 -26.18
N ASP A 41 12.93 -6.89 -26.17
CA ASP A 41 12.06 -6.39 -27.27
C ASP A 41 10.95 -7.38 -27.65
N LEU A 42 10.27 -7.94 -26.64
CA LEU A 42 9.10 -8.79 -26.83
C LEU A 42 7.87 -7.98 -27.29
N ASP A 43 6.89 -8.67 -27.88
CA ASP A 43 5.66 -8.09 -28.46
C ASP A 43 4.99 -7.01 -27.57
N ILE A 44 4.68 -5.86 -28.18
CA ILE A 44 4.09 -4.67 -27.56
C ILE A 44 2.77 -5.01 -26.85
N PHE A 45 1.98 -5.95 -27.41
CA PHE A 45 0.70 -6.34 -26.83
C PHE A 45 0.85 -6.98 -25.43
N ASP A 46 1.86 -7.82 -25.26
CA ASP A 46 2.16 -8.49 -23.99
C ASP A 46 2.69 -7.49 -22.95
N ILE A 47 3.49 -6.50 -23.37
CA ILE A 47 3.97 -5.41 -22.50
C ILE A 47 2.80 -4.56 -21.99
N ALA A 48 1.84 -4.21 -22.86
CA ALA A 48 0.69 -3.40 -22.48
C ALA A 48 -0.23 -4.15 -21.48
N GLN A 49 -0.44 -5.46 -21.66
CA GLN A 49 -1.20 -6.26 -20.71
C GLN A 49 -0.49 -6.35 -19.36
N LEU A 50 0.83 -6.59 -19.36
CA LEU A 50 1.60 -6.71 -18.14
C LEU A 50 1.69 -5.37 -17.37
N THR A 51 1.78 -4.26 -18.09
CA THR A 51 1.75 -2.91 -17.50
C THR A 51 0.44 -2.66 -16.76
N ARG A 52 -0.71 -3.04 -17.36
CA ARG A 52 -2.01 -2.96 -16.69
C ARG A 52 -2.05 -3.79 -15.41
N LYS A 53 -1.62 -5.06 -15.46
CA LYS A 53 -1.58 -5.94 -14.28
C LYS A 53 -0.73 -5.36 -13.14
N VAL A 54 0.41 -4.77 -13.45
CA VAL A 54 1.25 -4.08 -12.44
C VAL A 54 0.46 -2.95 -11.76
N GLY A 55 -0.27 -2.15 -12.54
CA GLY A 55 -1.16 -1.12 -12.01
C GLY A 55 -2.24 -1.71 -11.10
N ASP A 56 -2.96 -2.74 -11.57
CA ASP A 56 -4.05 -3.38 -10.84
C ASP A 56 -3.57 -3.98 -9.51
N TYR A 57 -2.39 -4.61 -9.49
CA TYR A 57 -1.80 -5.16 -8.25
C TYR A 57 -1.36 -4.06 -7.29
N MET A 58 -0.82 -2.95 -7.79
CA MET A 58 -0.48 -1.81 -6.96
C MET A 58 -1.73 -1.18 -6.34
N GLU A 59 -2.81 -0.99 -7.10
CA GLU A 59 -4.07 -0.48 -6.58
C GLU A 59 -4.67 -1.43 -5.54
N SER A 60 -4.73 -2.73 -5.87
CA SER A 60 -5.23 -3.77 -4.96
C SER A 60 -4.44 -3.79 -3.64
N TYR A 61 -3.11 -3.69 -3.73
CA TYR A 61 -2.23 -3.55 -2.56
C TYR A 61 -2.60 -2.33 -1.70
N LEU A 62 -2.69 -1.15 -2.31
CA LEU A 62 -3.05 0.08 -1.61
C LEU A 62 -4.46 0.03 -1.01
N GLN A 63 -5.36 -0.72 -1.62
CA GLN A 63 -6.72 -0.90 -1.14
C GLN A 63 -6.76 -1.83 0.08
N VAL A 64 -6.16 -3.01 0.01
CA VAL A 64 -6.25 -3.98 1.11
C VAL A 64 -5.38 -3.61 2.30
N SER A 65 -4.24 -2.96 2.06
CA SER A 65 -3.25 -2.66 3.10
C SER A 65 -3.50 -1.31 3.77
N TRP A 66 -3.86 -0.27 3.00
CA TRP A 66 -3.84 1.11 3.48
C TRP A 66 -5.21 1.79 3.51
N ALA A 67 -6.21 1.30 2.76
CA ALA A 67 -7.57 1.83 2.89
C ALA A 67 -8.18 1.59 4.30
N PRO A 68 -7.97 0.43 4.96
CA PRO A 68 -8.47 0.23 6.34
C PRO A 68 -7.88 1.24 7.34
N VAL A 69 -6.61 1.60 7.18
CA VAL A 69 -5.94 2.60 8.01
C VAL A 69 -6.65 3.95 7.88
N LEU A 70 -6.89 4.42 6.66
CA LEU A 70 -7.64 5.68 6.42
C LEU A 70 -9.10 5.60 6.83
N SER A 71 -9.73 4.44 6.69
CA SER A 71 -11.14 4.25 7.05
C SER A 71 -11.40 4.56 8.53
N CYS A 72 -10.37 4.44 9.38
CA CYS A 72 -10.43 4.81 10.79
C CYS A 72 -10.74 6.29 10.99
N LEU A 73 -10.26 7.17 10.11
CA LEU A 73 -10.48 8.62 10.17
C LEU A 73 -11.77 9.04 9.46
N LEU A 74 -12.12 8.36 8.36
CA LEU A 74 -13.20 8.78 7.46
C LEU A 74 -14.58 8.23 7.83
N THR A 75 -14.64 7.15 8.61
CA THR A 75 -15.92 6.53 8.98
C THR A 75 -16.33 7.01 10.37
N PRO A 76 -17.45 7.74 10.51
CA PRO A 76 -17.98 8.07 11.83
C PRO A 76 -18.33 6.77 12.55
N THR A 77 -17.79 6.55 13.75
CA THR A 77 -18.26 5.48 14.61
C THR A 77 -19.76 5.67 14.87
N PRO A 78 -20.56 4.58 14.93
CA PRO A 78 -21.98 4.67 15.23
C PRO A 78 -22.22 5.51 16.49
N ARG A 79 -23.23 6.40 16.45
CA ARG A 79 -23.60 7.35 17.53
C ARG A 79 -23.80 6.71 18.92
N CYS A 80 -23.80 5.39 19.02
CA CYS A 80 -23.88 4.62 20.26
C CYS A 80 -22.65 4.79 21.17
N PHE A 81 -21.49 5.24 20.67
CA PHE A 81 -20.24 5.33 21.46
C PHE A 81 -20.01 6.66 22.20
N GLY A 82 -21.02 7.53 22.30
CA GLY A 82 -20.94 8.77 23.10
C GLY A 82 -20.21 9.92 22.39
N LYS A 83 -20.43 11.14 22.90
CA LYS A 83 -20.07 12.42 22.25
C LYS A 83 -18.55 12.72 22.14
N ASN A 84 -17.67 11.88 22.67
CA ASN A 84 -16.23 12.17 22.83
C ASN A 84 -15.31 11.21 22.05
N TYR A 85 -15.82 10.47 21.06
CA TYR A 85 -14.99 9.51 20.33
C TYR A 85 -14.11 10.23 19.29
N SER A 86 -12.80 10.31 19.55
CA SER A 86 -11.84 10.69 18.52
C SER A 86 -11.42 9.46 17.71
N PRO A 87 -11.43 9.51 16.37
CA PRO A 87 -10.93 8.41 15.52
C PRO A 87 -9.41 8.26 15.54
N LEU A 88 -8.68 9.27 16.04
CA LEU A 88 -7.21 9.33 16.04
C LEU A 88 -6.51 8.15 16.74
N PRO A 89 -6.87 7.73 17.96
CA PRO A 89 -6.19 6.61 18.60
C PRO A 89 -6.33 5.29 17.82
N LYS A 90 -7.46 5.10 17.12
CA LYS A 90 -7.69 3.93 16.27
C LYS A 90 -6.81 4.00 15.01
N PHE A 91 -6.74 5.16 14.37
CA PHE A 91 -5.83 5.41 13.25
C PHE A 91 -4.37 5.16 13.66
N ASP A 92 -3.92 5.74 14.77
CA ASP A 92 -2.54 5.61 15.26
C ASP A 92 -2.16 4.14 15.48
N SER A 93 -3.06 3.37 16.10
CA SER A 93 -2.83 1.94 16.35
C SER A 93 -2.76 1.14 15.04
N GLU A 94 -3.70 1.36 14.11
CA GLU A 94 -3.74 0.61 12.85
C GLU A 94 -2.58 1.00 11.92
N PHE A 95 -2.21 2.29 11.90
CA PHE A 95 -1.06 2.79 11.18
C PHE A 95 0.23 2.16 11.70
N GLN A 96 0.48 2.18 13.02
CA GLN A 96 1.69 1.62 13.60
C GLN A 96 1.81 0.12 13.33
N LYS A 97 0.73 -0.63 13.51
CA LYS A 97 0.70 -2.08 13.21
C LYS A 97 1.05 -2.35 11.75
N THR A 98 0.43 -1.61 10.83
CA THR A 98 0.65 -1.74 9.38
C THR A 98 2.09 -1.39 9.02
N TYR A 99 2.57 -0.24 9.50
CA TYR A 99 3.93 0.24 9.29
C TYR A 99 4.98 -0.76 9.80
N SER A 100 4.88 -1.21 11.06
CA SER A 100 5.86 -2.16 11.63
C SER A 100 5.91 -3.48 10.87
N THR A 101 4.76 -3.97 10.39
CA THR A 101 4.69 -5.20 9.60
C THR A 101 5.33 -5.00 8.23
N GLN A 102 4.96 -3.94 7.52
CA GLN A 102 5.40 -3.70 6.14
C GLN A 102 6.85 -3.20 6.04
N LYS A 103 7.39 -2.61 7.12
CA LYS A 103 8.82 -2.27 7.22
C LYS A 103 9.71 -3.50 7.05
N LEU A 104 9.24 -4.67 7.47
CA LEU A 104 9.95 -5.96 7.34
C LEU A 104 9.78 -6.60 5.96
N TRP A 105 8.89 -6.08 5.12
CA TRP A 105 8.71 -6.61 3.77
C TRP A 105 9.80 -6.09 2.85
N LYS A 106 9.99 -6.77 1.71
CA LYS A 106 11.04 -6.42 0.75
C LYS A 106 10.47 -6.11 -0.62
N VAL A 107 10.87 -4.96 -1.17
CA VAL A 107 10.66 -4.59 -2.56
C VAL A 107 12.04 -4.41 -3.22
N PRO A 108 12.53 -5.41 -3.97
CA PRO A 108 13.91 -5.41 -4.46
C PRO A 108 14.21 -4.26 -5.44
N ASP A 109 13.26 -3.93 -6.32
CA ASP A 109 13.44 -2.89 -7.33
C ASP A 109 13.29 -1.49 -6.71
N PRO A 110 14.30 -0.59 -6.86
CA PRO A 110 14.30 0.71 -6.22
C PRO A 110 13.25 1.67 -6.78
N GLU A 111 12.95 1.61 -8.08
CA GLU A 111 11.95 2.48 -8.72
C GLU A 111 10.53 2.09 -8.33
N LEU A 112 10.24 0.80 -8.27
CA LEU A 112 8.99 0.27 -7.73
C LEU A 112 8.84 0.64 -6.24
N ARG A 113 9.90 0.49 -5.45
CA ARG A 113 9.89 0.85 -4.03
C ARG A 113 9.57 2.32 -3.82
N LYS A 114 10.26 3.20 -4.56
CA LYS A 114 10.03 4.65 -4.54
C LYS A 114 8.59 5.00 -4.94
N THR A 115 8.08 4.35 -6.00
CA THR A 115 6.72 4.56 -6.50
C THR A 115 5.67 4.12 -5.48
N LEU A 116 5.86 2.97 -4.83
CA LEU A 116 4.98 2.49 -3.75
C LEU A 116 4.98 3.44 -2.56
N ARG A 117 6.16 3.84 -2.06
CA ARG A 117 6.29 4.81 -0.96
C ARG A 117 5.54 6.10 -1.27
N ARG A 118 5.78 6.68 -2.45
CA ARG A 118 5.09 7.90 -2.89
C ARG A 118 3.57 7.73 -2.86
N ALA A 119 3.04 6.66 -3.46
CA ALA A 119 1.60 6.44 -3.52
C ALA A 119 0.96 6.21 -2.14
N ILE A 120 1.67 5.53 -1.23
CA ILE A 120 1.24 5.35 0.16
C ILE A 120 1.25 6.71 0.88
N THR A 121 2.34 7.46 0.78
CA THR A 121 2.48 8.79 1.40
C THR A 121 1.39 9.74 0.92
N GLU A 122 1.21 9.88 -0.39
CA GLU A 122 0.16 10.73 -0.97
C GLU A 122 -1.22 10.34 -0.43
N LYS A 123 -1.53 9.04 -0.40
CA LYS A 123 -2.81 8.52 0.11
C LYS A 123 -3.01 8.83 1.60
N ILE A 124 -2.03 8.51 2.44
CA ILE A 124 -2.13 8.68 3.89
C ILE A 124 -2.13 10.15 4.29
N ILE A 125 -1.20 10.94 3.76
CA ILE A 125 -1.09 12.37 4.08
C ILE A 125 -2.33 13.12 3.61
N SER A 126 -2.84 12.85 2.40
CA SER A 126 -4.07 13.48 1.92
C SER A 126 -5.26 13.18 2.84
N GLY A 127 -5.45 11.92 3.25
CA GLY A 127 -6.54 11.55 4.16
C GLY A 127 -6.37 12.13 5.57
N TYR A 128 -5.14 12.18 6.08
CA TYR A 128 -4.83 12.68 7.42
C TYR A 128 -4.98 14.21 7.52
N THR A 129 -4.45 14.96 6.55
CA THR A 129 -4.57 16.42 6.51
C THR A 129 -6.03 16.85 6.41
N LYS A 130 -6.82 16.20 5.55
CA LYS A 130 -8.25 16.46 5.43
C LYS A 130 -8.98 16.28 6.77
N TYR A 131 -8.64 15.22 7.51
CA TYR A 131 -9.20 14.99 8.83
C TYR A 131 -8.82 16.10 9.83
N ILE A 132 -7.55 16.54 9.84
CA ILE A 132 -7.09 17.62 10.74
C ILE A 132 -7.87 18.92 10.47
N GLU A 133 -8.03 19.28 9.19
CA GLU A 133 -8.79 20.45 8.75
C GLU A 133 -10.25 20.39 9.22
N ASP A 134 -10.90 19.23 9.10
CA ASP A 134 -12.31 19.04 9.48
C ASP A 134 -12.52 19.00 11.01
N SER A 135 -11.51 18.60 11.79
CA SER A 135 -11.66 18.26 13.21
C SER A 135 -11.07 19.28 14.20
N ASN A 136 -10.38 20.33 13.74
CA ASN A 136 -9.74 21.36 14.58
C ASN A 136 -8.95 20.78 15.77
N VAL A 137 -8.28 19.63 15.56
CA VAL A 137 -7.59 18.90 16.64
C VAL A 137 -6.33 19.66 17.08
N THR A 138 -6.22 19.92 18.38
CA THR A 138 -5.08 20.62 19.00
C THR A 138 -3.97 19.70 19.51
N THR A 139 -4.21 18.38 19.59
CA THR A 139 -3.23 17.40 20.08
C THR A 139 -3.07 16.26 19.09
N LEU A 140 -1.92 16.20 18.42
CA LEU A 140 -1.59 15.18 17.42
C LEU A 140 -0.38 14.37 17.90
N LYS A 141 -0.50 13.04 17.87
CA LYS A 141 0.62 12.13 18.16
C LYS A 141 1.64 12.11 17.04
N PHE A 142 1.17 12.17 15.79
CA PHE A 142 2.00 12.25 14.60
C PHE A 142 1.71 13.54 13.85
N THR A 143 2.75 14.28 13.50
CA THR A 143 2.65 15.36 12.51
C THR A 143 2.61 14.74 11.11
N PRO A 144 2.04 15.43 10.10
CA PRO A 144 2.11 14.97 8.71
C PRO A 144 3.56 14.67 8.27
N GLN A 145 4.52 15.49 8.71
CA GLN A 145 5.95 15.31 8.43
C GLN A 145 6.49 14.01 9.06
N ASN A 146 6.17 13.75 10.33
CA ASN A 146 6.60 12.52 10.99
C ASN A 146 6.04 11.27 10.28
N LEU A 147 4.78 11.32 9.83
CA LEU A 147 4.19 10.20 9.06
C LEU A 147 4.91 9.99 7.73
N GLU A 148 5.21 11.07 7.01
CA GLU A 148 5.93 11.02 5.75
C GLU A 148 7.33 10.40 5.92
N GLU A 149 8.10 10.84 6.91
CA GLU A 149 9.42 10.29 7.22
C GLU A 149 9.36 8.80 7.54
N MET A 150 8.41 8.37 8.39
CA MET A 150 8.21 6.96 8.69
C MET A 150 7.91 6.15 7.42
N LEU A 151 7.04 6.65 6.54
CA LEU A 151 6.67 5.95 5.31
C LEU A 151 7.84 5.79 4.32
N GLN A 152 8.87 6.64 4.39
CA GLN A 152 10.08 6.48 3.60
C GLN A 152 10.93 5.25 4.00
N GLU A 153 10.72 4.68 5.20
CA GLU A 153 11.46 3.51 5.67
C GLU A 153 10.80 2.18 5.26
N LEU A 154 9.64 2.22 4.61
CA LEU A 154 8.91 1.00 4.22
C LEU A 154 9.68 0.18 3.18
N PHE A 155 9.63 -1.14 3.30
CA PHE A 155 10.19 -2.10 2.33
C PHE A 155 11.73 -2.24 2.28
N GLU A 156 12.42 -1.90 3.36
CA GLU A 156 13.89 -2.09 3.48
C GLU A 156 14.30 -3.47 4.05
N GLY A 157 13.36 -4.38 4.28
CA GLY A 157 13.60 -5.71 4.87
C GLY A 157 14.40 -6.71 4.04
#